data_AF-A0A6G7XTV8-F1
#
_entry.id   AF-A0A6G7XTV8-F1
#
_cell.length_a   1.000
_cell.length_b   1.000
_cell.length_c   1.000
_cell.angle_alpha   90.00
_cell.angle_beta   90.00
_cell.angle_gamma   90.00
#
_symmetry.space_group_name_H-M   'P 1'
#
loop_
_entity.id
_entity.type
_entity.pdbx_description
1 polymer ?
#
loop_
_entity_poly.entity_id
_entity_poly.type
_entity_poly.pdbx_seq_one_letter_code
_entity_poly.pdbx_strand_id
1 'polypeptide(L)'
;MNYTARERQRAARWKATSTTLPESARIPAPYVTKSGRSDGTPYPFCLPARHSALSLLPEARDLALTMFAELGIPWHAGVDGSGGGPSNHLLSSQVQCVNALAPMVRDPARVIAAFGQHLDIAEVLEIEPGRHLTFEYIGPTDFFGESPSGDRVRGAHCTSVDAAFCYRTTEGQVELALVEWKYTESYRKRRPEAKRDEVRARRYAAFVADPEGPVRDDVLDFGLLLDEPLYQLVRQQLLAHELEKASAEGASTVRVLHVLSPANVAYQGSLPRAEQRAIGGTVSEVWQRLLRSPYRFLTVDPRVFHDPEVTSREYALRYADDVYFDQADLVAGLELAAVSDLEDLLYAEEDFDGDVVASADGVELILGRVGTLLGYPFREQELRTLARELAS
;
A
#
# COMPACT_ATOMS: atom_id res chain seq x y z
N MET A 1 -14.19 -12.77 -10.48
CA MET A 1 -12.71 -12.70 -10.48
C MET A 1 -12.22 -12.42 -9.05
N ASN A 2 -11.13 -13.03 -8.57
CA ASN A 2 -10.60 -12.73 -7.23
C ASN A 2 -9.81 -11.40 -7.22
N TYR A 3 -9.52 -10.87 -6.02
CA TYR A 3 -8.86 -9.57 -5.85
C TYR A 3 -7.55 -9.45 -6.64
N THR A 4 -6.59 -10.36 -6.44
CA THR A 4 -5.30 -10.34 -7.15
C THR A 4 -5.46 -10.39 -8.68
N ALA A 5 -6.44 -11.13 -9.19
CA ALA A 5 -6.69 -11.19 -10.62
C ALA A 5 -7.25 -9.86 -11.17
N ARG A 6 -8.10 -9.15 -10.41
CA ARG A 6 -8.54 -7.78 -10.76
C ARG A 6 -7.38 -6.80 -10.76
N GLU A 7 -6.52 -6.85 -9.75
CA GLU A 7 -5.32 -5.99 -9.68
C GLU A 7 -4.34 -6.26 -10.85
N ARG A 8 -4.20 -7.52 -11.30
CA ARG A 8 -3.43 -7.87 -12.50
C ARG A 8 -4.03 -7.27 -13.77
N GLN A 9 -5.35 -7.32 -13.91
CA GLN A 9 -6.05 -6.74 -15.06
C GLN A 9 -5.90 -5.22 -15.07
N ARG A 10 -6.12 -4.55 -13.93
CA ARG A 10 -5.94 -3.10 -13.76
C ARG A 10 -4.51 -2.68 -14.11
N ALA A 11 -3.51 -3.35 -13.54
CA ALA A 11 -2.10 -3.05 -13.83
C ALA A 11 -1.74 -3.26 -15.32
N ALA A 12 -2.30 -4.29 -15.97
CA ALA A 12 -2.10 -4.52 -17.40
C ALA A 12 -2.74 -3.41 -18.26
N ARG A 13 -3.96 -2.95 -17.90
CA ARG A 13 -4.64 -1.85 -18.58
C ARG A 13 -3.90 -0.54 -18.42
N TRP A 14 -3.56 -0.17 -17.19
CA TRP A 14 -2.74 1.01 -16.90
C TRP A 14 -1.43 0.98 -17.69
N LYS A 15 -0.72 -0.16 -17.72
CA LYS A 15 0.53 -0.28 -18.49
C LYS A 15 0.31 -0.07 -19.99
N ALA A 16 -0.82 -0.52 -20.54
CA ALA A 16 -1.14 -0.39 -21.96
C ALA A 16 -1.55 1.05 -22.34
N THR A 17 -2.22 1.78 -21.45
CA THR A 17 -2.82 3.09 -21.76
C THR A 17 -2.07 4.28 -21.18
N SER A 18 -1.27 4.08 -20.12
CA SER A 18 -0.58 5.18 -19.44
C SER A 18 0.35 5.93 -20.38
N THR A 19 0.21 7.26 -20.38
CA THR A 19 1.05 8.19 -21.14
C THR A 19 2.42 8.39 -20.50
N THR A 20 2.62 7.87 -19.27
CA THR A 20 3.89 8.00 -18.53
C THR A 20 4.90 6.91 -18.87
N LEU A 21 4.53 5.94 -19.72
CA LEU A 21 5.37 4.85 -20.17
C LEU A 21 5.75 4.98 -21.66
N PRO A 22 7.01 4.76 -22.03
CA PRO A 22 7.38 4.61 -23.44
C PRO A 22 6.85 3.28 -23.98
N GLU A 23 6.63 3.21 -25.30
CA GLU A 23 6.09 2.01 -25.97
C GLU A 23 6.90 0.73 -25.66
N SER A 24 8.22 0.86 -25.57
CA SER A 24 9.13 -0.25 -25.25
C SER A 24 8.95 -0.81 -23.84
N ALA A 25 8.32 -0.08 -22.92
CA ALA A 25 7.97 -0.55 -21.58
C ALA A 25 6.62 -1.26 -21.52
N ARG A 26 5.75 -1.06 -22.52
CA ARG A 26 4.41 -1.66 -22.60
C ARG A 26 4.42 -3.14 -22.99
N ILE A 27 5.50 -3.58 -23.62
CA ILE A 27 5.71 -4.98 -24.04
C ILE A 27 5.59 -5.93 -22.82
N PRO A 28 4.74 -6.97 -22.86
CA PRO A 28 4.68 -8.01 -21.83
C PRO A 28 6.05 -8.63 -21.57
N ALA A 29 6.39 -8.86 -20.31
CA ALA A 29 7.71 -9.34 -19.91
C ALA A 29 7.61 -10.35 -18.78
N PRO A 30 8.61 -11.23 -18.61
CA PRO A 30 8.58 -12.16 -17.51
C PRO A 30 8.95 -11.49 -16.19
N TYR A 31 8.43 -12.04 -15.09
CA TYR A 31 8.76 -11.58 -13.74
C TYR A 31 10.19 -11.98 -13.38
N VAL A 32 10.97 -11.01 -12.89
CA VAL A 32 12.31 -11.25 -12.35
C VAL A 32 12.21 -11.39 -10.84
N THR A 33 12.48 -12.59 -10.33
CA THR A 33 12.43 -12.91 -8.90
C THR A 33 13.60 -12.27 -8.14
N LYS A 34 13.51 -12.26 -6.81
CA LYS A 34 14.61 -11.88 -5.89
C LYS A 34 15.95 -12.61 -6.15
N SER A 35 15.92 -13.77 -6.79
CA SER A 35 17.15 -14.50 -7.15
C SER A 35 17.72 -14.12 -8.53
N GLY A 36 17.18 -13.08 -9.16
CA GLY A 36 17.51 -12.70 -10.55
C GLY A 36 16.97 -13.66 -11.60
N ARG A 37 16.22 -14.70 -11.19
CA ARG A 37 15.67 -15.73 -12.09
C ARG A 37 14.30 -15.32 -12.61
N SER A 38 14.00 -15.77 -13.83
CA SER A 38 12.71 -15.62 -14.51
C SER A 38 12.28 -16.98 -15.05
N ASP A 39 10.96 -17.25 -15.06
CA ASP A 39 10.37 -18.46 -15.67
C ASP A 39 10.20 -18.34 -17.19
N GLY A 40 10.57 -17.19 -17.77
CA GLY A 40 10.43 -16.88 -19.19
C GLY A 40 9.00 -16.56 -19.64
N THR A 41 7.98 -16.71 -18.78
CA THR A 41 6.58 -16.48 -19.14
C THR A 41 6.29 -14.98 -19.17
N PRO A 42 5.91 -14.39 -20.33
CA PRO A 42 5.62 -12.97 -20.39
C PRO A 42 4.26 -12.67 -19.75
N TYR A 43 4.24 -11.69 -18.85
CA TYR A 43 3.01 -11.21 -18.21
C TYR A 43 2.70 -9.78 -18.66
N PRO A 44 1.43 -9.45 -18.95
CA PRO A 44 1.05 -8.12 -19.40
C PRO A 44 1.22 -7.07 -18.28
N PHE A 45 1.19 -7.47 -17.01
CA PHE A 45 1.38 -6.61 -15.83
C PHE A 45 2.84 -6.58 -15.31
N CYS A 46 3.80 -7.12 -16.06
CA CYS A 46 5.23 -7.00 -15.74
C CYS A 46 5.91 -6.10 -16.78
N LEU A 47 6.75 -5.18 -16.33
CA LEU A 47 7.59 -4.34 -17.19
C LEU A 47 8.81 -5.14 -17.67
N PRO A 48 9.36 -4.87 -18.87
CA PRO A 48 10.68 -5.36 -19.23
C PRO A 48 11.70 -4.97 -18.16
N ALA A 49 12.62 -5.88 -17.82
CA ALA A 49 13.60 -5.72 -16.75
C ALA A 49 14.36 -4.36 -16.79
N ARG A 50 14.78 -3.93 -17.98
CA ARG A 50 15.44 -2.62 -18.21
C ARG A 50 14.60 -1.39 -17.88
N HIS A 51 13.28 -1.55 -17.76
CA HIS A 51 12.30 -0.51 -17.46
C HIS A 51 11.74 -0.66 -16.04
N SER A 52 12.36 -1.47 -15.18
CA SER A 52 11.82 -1.74 -13.84
C SER A 52 11.60 -0.47 -13.03
N ALA A 53 12.47 0.55 -13.13
CA ALA A 53 12.30 1.86 -12.50
C ALA A 53 10.99 2.58 -12.87
N LEU A 54 10.38 2.26 -14.02
CA LEU A 54 9.07 2.80 -14.42
C LEU A 54 7.90 2.11 -13.70
N SER A 55 8.16 1.14 -12.83
CA SER A 55 7.16 0.66 -11.87
C SER A 55 6.90 1.70 -10.78
N LEU A 56 7.81 2.66 -10.60
CA LEU A 56 7.57 3.88 -9.84
C LEU A 56 6.95 4.95 -10.74
N LEU A 57 5.93 5.62 -10.22
CA LEU A 57 5.23 6.70 -10.91
C LEU A 57 6.11 7.96 -11.01
N PRO A 58 5.92 8.81 -12.03
CA PRO A 58 6.77 9.98 -12.26
C PRO A 58 7.02 10.85 -11.02
N GLU A 59 5.98 11.12 -10.24
CA GLU A 59 6.00 11.93 -9.02
C GLU A 59 6.77 11.28 -7.85
N ALA A 60 6.91 9.97 -7.84
CA ALA A 60 7.59 9.21 -6.78
C ALA A 60 9.02 8.81 -7.18
N ARG A 61 9.28 8.63 -8.47
CA ARG A 61 10.42 7.86 -8.99
C ARG A 61 11.78 8.40 -8.56
N ASP A 62 12.09 9.64 -8.87
CA ASP A 62 13.44 10.18 -8.65
C ASP A 62 13.76 10.31 -7.16
N LEU A 63 12.78 10.78 -6.39
CA LEU A 63 12.86 10.86 -4.93
C LEU A 63 13.09 9.49 -4.32
N ALA A 64 12.27 8.50 -4.67
CA ALA A 64 12.35 7.17 -4.09
C ALA A 64 13.65 6.46 -4.46
N LEU A 65 14.08 6.52 -5.72
CA LEU A 65 15.36 5.92 -6.15
C LEU A 65 16.55 6.53 -5.40
N THR A 66 16.57 7.86 -5.26
CA THR A 66 17.64 8.56 -4.54
C THR A 66 17.61 8.21 -3.06
N MET A 67 16.43 8.27 -2.43
CA MET A 67 16.27 8.02 -1.00
C MET A 67 16.57 6.57 -0.62
N PHE A 68 16.12 5.60 -1.43
CA PHE A 68 16.43 4.19 -1.19
C PHE A 68 17.93 3.91 -1.31
N ALA A 69 18.59 4.51 -2.31
CA ALA A 69 20.04 4.41 -2.44
C ALA A 69 20.79 5.06 -1.26
N GLU A 70 20.36 6.26 -0.85
CA GLU A 70 20.95 7.00 0.28
C GLU A 70 20.81 6.24 1.61
N LEU A 71 19.63 5.67 1.87
CA LEU A 71 19.33 4.94 3.09
C LEU A 71 19.78 3.46 3.04
N GLY A 72 20.36 3.01 1.93
CA GLY A 72 20.78 1.62 1.74
C GLY A 72 19.62 0.62 1.75
N ILE A 73 18.42 1.06 1.37
CA ILE A 73 17.20 0.23 1.35
C ILE A 73 17.20 -0.64 0.08
N PRO A 74 17.15 -1.98 0.21
CA PRO A 74 17.04 -2.85 -0.94
C PRO A 74 15.61 -2.92 -1.46
N TRP A 75 15.48 -2.96 -2.79
CA TRP A 75 14.20 -3.22 -3.43
C TRP A 75 13.80 -4.70 -3.32
N HIS A 76 12.57 -4.96 -2.90
CA HIS A 76 11.98 -6.29 -2.85
C HIS A 76 11.87 -6.87 -4.26
N ALA A 77 12.61 -7.96 -4.50
CA ALA A 77 12.75 -8.57 -5.82
C ALA A 77 13.15 -7.55 -6.91
N GLY A 78 14.07 -6.65 -6.56
CA GLY A 78 14.68 -5.72 -7.51
C GLY A 78 15.42 -6.43 -8.64
N VAL A 79 15.56 -5.73 -9.76
CA VAL A 79 16.28 -6.21 -10.96
C VAL A 79 17.68 -5.61 -10.96
N ASP A 80 18.72 -6.45 -11.02
CA ASP A 80 20.11 -6.04 -10.86
C ASP A 80 20.81 -5.56 -12.15
N GLY A 81 21.59 -4.49 -11.95
CA GLY A 81 22.57 -3.88 -12.84
C GLY A 81 23.08 -2.56 -12.22
N SER A 82 24.12 -2.65 -11.38
CA SER A 82 24.91 -1.54 -10.77
C SER A 82 24.13 -0.26 -10.41
N GLY A 83 23.11 -0.40 -9.56
CA GLY A 83 22.26 0.69 -9.07
C GLY A 83 20.97 0.21 -8.38
N GLY A 84 20.51 -1.02 -8.69
CA GLY A 84 19.39 -1.72 -8.04
C GLY A 84 18.05 -1.00 -8.23
N GLY A 85 17.27 -1.39 -9.25
CA GLY A 85 15.94 -0.82 -9.48
C GLY A 85 14.83 -1.57 -8.72
N PRO A 86 13.64 -0.98 -8.59
CA PRO A 86 12.46 -1.64 -8.01
C PRO A 86 12.09 -2.93 -8.77
N SER A 87 11.15 -3.69 -8.22
CA SER A 87 10.61 -4.87 -8.93
C SER A 87 10.00 -4.47 -10.28
N ASN A 88 10.16 -5.33 -11.29
CA ASN A 88 9.48 -5.17 -12.57
C ASN A 88 8.02 -5.64 -12.54
N HIS A 89 7.55 -6.18 -11.41
CA HIS A 89 6.17 -6.60 -11.22
C HIS A 89 5.31 -5.45 -10.70
N LEU A 90 4.27 -5.04 -11.46
CA LEU A 90 3.44 -3.88 -11.12
C LEU A 90 2.54 -4.06 -9.87
N LEU A 91 2.56 -5.26 -9.26
CA LEU A 91 1.80 -5.61 -8.05
C LEU A 91 2.72 -5.76 -6.81
N SER A 92 3.97 -5.28 -6.91
CA SER A 92 4.83 -5.19 -5.72
C SER A 92 4.22 -4.23 -4.70
N SER A 93 4.01 -4.71 -3.47
CA SER A 93 3.51 -3.90 -2.36
C SER A 93 4.48 -2.79 -1.98
N GLN A 94 5.79 -3.07 -1.96
CA GLN A 94 6.80 -2.04 -1.72
C GLN A 94 6.70 -0.92 -2.78
N VAL A 95 6.49 -1.27 -4.05
CA VAL A 95 6.32 -0.27 -5.12
C VAL A 95 5.02 0.52 -4.96
N GLN A 96 3.91 -0.13 -4.62
CA GLN A 96 2.65 0.59 -4.38
C GLN A 96 2.75 1.53 -3.17
N CYS A 97 3.34 1.06 -2.07
CA CYS A 97 3.60 1.86 -0.87
C CYS A 97 4.43 3.09 -1.20
N VAL A 98 5.55 2.92 -1.91
CA VAL A 98 6.41 4.03 -2.32
C VAL A 98 5.67 4.98 -3.26
N ASN A 99 4.92 4.48 -4.24
CA ASN A 99 4.13 5.33 -5.13
C ASN A 99 3.08 6.17 -4.37
N ALA A 100 2.52 5.64 -3.29
CA ALA A 100 1.54 6.35 -2.48
C ALA A 100 2.21 7.41 -1.59
N LEU A 101 3.29 7.04 -0.91
CA LEU A 101 3.82 7.83 0.21
C LEU A 101 4.99 8.74 -0.17
N ALA A 102 5.68 8.50 -1.30
CA ALA A 102 6.81 9.33 -1.72
C ALA A 102 6.45 10.83 -1.87
N PRO A 103 5.28 11.21 -2.45
CA PRO A 103 4.87 12.62 -2.49
C PRO A 103 4.78 13.29 -1.12
N MET A 104 4.57 12.51 -0.05
CA MET A 104 4.37 12.99 1.32
C MET A 104 5.68 13.26 2.08
N VAL A 105 6.82 12.73 1.61
CA VAL A 105 8.13 12.85 2.30
C VAL A 105 8.50 14.30 2.61
N ARG A 106 8.12 15.24 1.73
CA ARG A 106 8.37 16.68 1.87
C ARG A 106 7.09 17.51 1.90
N ASP A 107 5.92 16.87 1.96
CA ASP A 107 4.62 17.52 1.94
C ASP A 107 3.78 17.04 3.12
N PRO A 108 3.92 17.68 4.30
CA PRO A 108 3.19 17.29 5.50
C PRO A 108 1.67 17.44 5.34
N ALA A 109 1.18 18.32 4.44
CA ALA A 109 -0.25 18.46 4.21
C ALA A 109 -0.86 17.17 3.62
N ARG A 110 -0.12 16.48 2.75
CA ARG A 110 -0.55 15.18 2.21
C ARG A 110 -0.56 14.06 3.24
N VAL A 111 0.35 14.09 4.22
CA VAL A 111 0.29 13.17 5.38
C VAL A 111 -0.99 13.40 6.18
N ILE A 112 -1.35 14.66 6.45
CA ILE A 112 -2.60 15.01 7.15
C ILE A 112 -3.81 14.55 6.34
N ALA A 113 -3.83 14.80 5.02
CA ALA A 113 -4.93 14.38 4.16
C ALA A 113 -5.09 12.85 4.12
N ALA A 114 -4.00 12.09 4.10
CA ALA A 114 -4.02 10.63 4.10
C ALA A 114 -4.44 10.01 5.44
N PHE A 115 -3.96 10.56 6.56
CA PHE A 115 -4.03 9.88 7.85
C PHE A 115 -4.86 10.61 8.91
N GLY A 116 -5.25 11.86 8.69
CA GLY A 116 -5.96 12.71 9.67
C GLY A 116 -7.37 12.23 10.04
N GLN A 117 -7.99 11.35 9.23
CA GLN A 117 -9.23 10.67 9.62
C GLN A 117 -9.01 9.52 10.62
N HIS A 118 -7.79 9.00 10.70
CA HIS A 118 -7.42 7.86 11.56
C HIS A 118 -6.64 8.30 12.79
N LEU A 119 -5.95 9.43 12.71
CA LEU A 119 -5.05 9.96 13.73
C LEU A 119 -5.40 11.43 14.04
N ASP A 120 -5.25 11.80 15.31
CA ASP A 120 -5.31 13.20 15.71
C ASP A 120 -3.98 13.90 15.35
N ILE A 121 -3.93 14.52 14.17
CA ILE A 121 -2.74 15.19 13.64
C ILE A 121 -2.98 16.70 13.61
N ALA A 122 -2.34 17.44 14.51
CA ALA A 122 -2.28 18.89 14.47
C ALA A 122 -1.11 19.40 13.61
N GLU A 123 0.02 18.72 13.67
CA GLU A 123 1.25 19.07 12.96
C GLU A 123 2.02 17.79 12.63
N VAL A 124 2.59 17.69 11.44
CA VAL A 124 3.51 16.60 11.07
C VAL A 124 4.93 17.11 11.30
N LEU A 125 5.75 16.31 11.98
CA LEU A 125 7.10 16.67 12.37
C LEU A 125 8.12 16.01 11.45
N GLU A 126 9.30 16.63 11.31
CA GLU A 126 10.41 15.95 10.65
C GLU A 126 10.82 14.72 11.47
N ILE A 127 10.88 13.56 10.81
CA ILE A 127 11.41 12.31 11.37
C ILE A 127 12.89 12.14 11.04
N GLU A 128 13.33 12.72 9.93
CA GLU A 128 14.73 12.80 9.51
C GLU A 128 14.97 14.19 8.90
N PRO A 129 16.22 14.71 8.86
CA PRO A 129 16.49 16.05 8.34
C PRO A 129 15.87 16.30 6.95
N GLY A 130 14.95 17.26 6.86
CA GLY A 130 14.27 17.60 5.61
C GLY A 130 13.23 16.57 5.14
N ARG A 131 12.78 15.66 6.02
CA ARG A 131 11.82 14.60 5.71
C ARG A 131 10.78 14.45 6.82
N HIS A 132 9.51 14.52 6.44
CA HIS A 132 8.36 14.30 7.31
C HIS A 132 7.91 12.83 7.33
N LEU A 133 8.32 12.04 6.34
CA LEU A 133 8.06 10.61 6.24
C LEU A 133 9.32 9.90 5.75
N THR A 134 9.59 8.71 6.29
CA THR A 134 10.70 7.86 5.86
C THR A 134 10.26 6.43 5.56
N PHE A 135 11.07 5.67 4.83
CA PHE A 135 10.78 4.32 4.38
C PHE A 135 11.58 3.27 5.15
N GLU A 136 11.01 2.08 5.24
CA GLU A 136 11.63 0.87 5.81
C GLU A 136 12.21 1.16 7.20
N TYR A 137 11.45 1.89 8.03
CA TYR A 137 11.90 2.41 9.31
C TYR A 137 12.14 1.27 10.31
N ILE A 138 13.24 1.37 11.05
CA ILE A 138 13.72 0.32 11.96
C ILE A 138 13.92 0.83 13.40
N GLY A 139 13.77 2.13 13.63
CA GLY A 139 14.13 2.79 14.89
C GLY A 139 15.63 2.86 15.16
N PRO A 140 16.04 3.63 16.17
CA PRO A 140 17.46 3.86 16.48
C PRO A 140 18.14 2.69 17.20
N THR A 141 17.39 1.71 17.71
CA THR A 141 17.91 0.66 18.60
C THR A 141 17.57 -0.75 18.10
N ASP A 142 18.54 -1.67 18.18
CA ASP A 142 18.34 -3.10 17.90
C ASP A 142 17.73 -3.83 19.12
N PHE A 143 16.45 -3.58 19.42
CA PHE A 143 15.80 -4.18 20.58
C PHE A 143 15.81 -5.72 20.55
N PHE A 144 15.84 -6.32 19.37
CA PHE A 144 15.66 -7.76 19.18
C PHE A 144 16.96 -8.50 18.83
N GLY A 145 18.12 -7.81 18.81
CA GLY A 145 19.41 -8.41 18.43
C GLY A 145 19.37 -9.02 17.02
N GLU A 146 18.75 -8.32 16.07
CA GLU A 146 18.58 -8.78 14.70
C GLU A 146 19.86 -8.68 13.87
N SER A 147 20.77 -7.78 14.25
CA SER A 147 22.06 -7.54 13.61
C SER A 147 23.24 -7.85 14.55
N PRO A 148 23.50 -9.13 14.87
CA PRO A 148 24.54 -9.51 15.83
C PRO A 148 25.97 -9.24 15.37
N SER A 149 26.19 -8.86 14.11
CA SER A 149 27.53 -8.80 13.48
C SER A 149 27.79 -7.53 12.65
N GLY A 150 26.96 -6.49 12.73
CA GLY A 150 27.16 -5.27 11.93
C GLY A 150 26.00 -4.28 12.00
N ASP A 151 26.03 -3.29 11.10
CA ASP A 151 25.01 -2.26 10.99
C ASP A 151 23.65 -2.86 10.57
N ARG A 152 22.55 -2.32 11.11
CA ARG A 152 21.20 -2.68 10.66
C ARG A 152 20.93 -2.06 9.30
N VAL A 153 20.38 -2.85 8.40
CA VAL A 153 19.97 -2.41 7.06
C VAL A 153 18.45 -2.39 7.01
N ARG A 154 17.88 -1.22 6.70
CA ARG A 154 16.43 -1.05 6.49
C ARG A 154 15.94 -1.99 5.40
N GLY A 155 14.79 -2.64 5.60
CA GLY A 155 14.21 -3.58 4.61
C GLY A 155 14.98 -4.90 4.44
N ALA A 156 15.99 -5.19 5.27
CA ALA A 156 16.75 -6.43 5.18
C ALA A 156 17.13 -7.02 6.54
N HIS A 157 16.78 -8.29 6.73
CA HIS A 157 17.23 -9.15 7.84
C HIS A 157 16.89 -8.69 9.27
N CYS A 158 16.22 -7.55 9.42
CA CYS A 158 15.70 -7.03 10.67
C CYS A 158 14.20 -6.68 10.55
N THR A 159 13.60 -6.22 11.64
CA THR A 159 12.22 -5.75 11.69
C THR A 159 12.20 -4.32 11.18
N SER A 160 11.62 -4.14 10.00
CA SER A 160 11.25 -2.84 9.43
C SER A 160 9.74 -2.76 9.26
N VAL A 161 9.23 -1.53 9.32
CA VAL A 161 7.90 -1.16 8.84
C VAL A 161 8.05 -0.40 7.53
N ASP A 162 7.11 -0.56 6.60
CA ASP A 162 7.25 -0.02 5.25
C ASP A 162 7.47 1.50 5.22
N ALA A 163 6.83 2.25 6.13
CA ALA A 163 7.10 3.67 6.32
C ALA A 163 6.87 4.13 7.78
N ALA A 164 7.35 5.33 8.12
CA ALA A 164 7.06 5.97 9.41
C ALA A 164 7.04 7.50 9.31
N PHE A 165 6.26 8.14 10.19
CA PHE A 165 6.24 9.60 10.36
C PHE A 165 5.91 10.00 11.81
N CYS A 166 6.43 11.15 12.23
CA CYS A 166 6.14 11.74 13.54
C CYS A 166 5.08 12.83 13.41
N TYR A 167 4.25 12.99 14.42
CA TYR A 167 3.25 14.05 14.46
C TYR A 167 2.99 14.53 15.87
N ARG A 168 2.49 15.76 15.97
CA ARG A 168 1.94 16.34 17.19
C ARG A 168 0.42 16.25 17.16
N THR A 169 -0.17 15.80 18.26
CA THR A 169 -1.63 15.78 18.46
C THR A 169 -2.18 17.17 18.77
N THR A 170 -3.50 17.33 18.73
CA THR A 170 -4.15 18.59 19.15
C THR A 170 -3.96 18.88 20.63
N GLU A 171 -3.64 17.86 21.43
CA GLU A 171 -3.26 17.98 22.84
C GLU A 171 -1.75 18.27 23.05
N GLY A 172 -0.99 18.40 21.97
CA GLY A 172 0.44 18.76 22.02
C GLY A 172 1.40 17.60 22.24
N GLN A 173 0.90 16.35 22.33
CA GLN A 173 1.72 15.16 22.48
C GLN A 173 2.41 14.81 21.16
N VAL A 174 3.65 14.34 21.23
CA VAL A 174 4.35 13.76 20.07
C VAL A 174 4.01 12.28 20.01
N GLU A 175 3.60 11.81 18.83
CA GLU A 175 3.34 10.41 18.53
C GLU A 175 4.10 9.98 17.25
N LEU A 176 4.36 8.68 17.14
CA LEU A 176 5.01 8.06 15.98
C LEU A 176 4.05 7.07 15.32
N ALA A 177 3.80 7.24 14.03
CA ALA A 177 3.07 6.29 13.23
C ALA A 177 4.04 5.37 12.48
N LEU A 178 3.84 4.06 12.63
CA LEU A 178 4.50 3.02 11.87
C LEU A 178 3.51 2.47 10.83
N VAL A 179 3.80 2.64 9.55
CA VAL A 179 2.93 2.24 8.45
C VAL A 179 3.40 0.90 7.89
N GLU A 180 2.51 -0.09 7.93
CA GLU A 180 2.68 -1.38 7.27
C GLU A 180 1.71 -1.46 6.09
N TRP A 181 2.20 -1.88 4.93
CA TRP A 181 1.48 -1.87 3.67
C TRP A 181 1.26 -3.28 3.12
N LYS A 182 -0.01 -3.61 2.84
CA LYS A 182 -0.38 -4.83 2.13
C LYS A 182 -1.14 -4.46 0.85
N TYR A 183 -0.76 -5.13 -0.23
CA TYR A 183 -1.40 -5.01 -1.51
C TYR A 183 -2.13 -6.30 -1.89
N THR A 184 -1.42 -7.27 -2.48
CA THR A 184 -2.01 -8.50 -3.06
C THR A 184 -1.57 -9.79 -2.36
N GLU A 185 -0.94 -9.66 -1.19
CA GLU A 185 -0.41 -10.77 -0.43
C GLU A 185 -1.49 -11.79 -0.05
N SER A 186 -1.07 -13.05 -0.03
CA SER A 186 -1.80 -14.17 0.57
C SER A 186 -0.77 -15.17 1.07
N TYR A 187 -1.03 -15.76 2.24
CA TYR A 187 -0.05 -16.61 2.90
C TYR A 187 -0.58 -18.03 3.05
N ARG A 188 0.34 -18.98 2.96
CA ARG A 188 0.07 -20.40 3.14
C ARG A 188 0.68 -20.86 4.46
N LYS A 189 0.23 -22.01 4.93
CA LYS A 189 0.84 -22.69 6.07
C LYS A 189 2.35 -22.83 5.85
N ARG A 190 3.14 -22.27 6.76
CA ARG A 190 4.60 -22.44 6.73
C ARG A 190 4.96 -23.89 7.05
N ARG A 191 6.14 -24.31 6.61
CA ARG A 191 6.77 -25.53 7.12
C ARG A 191 7.66 -25.12 8.31
N PRO A 192 7.52 -25.75 9.49
CA PRO A 192 8.42 -25.48 10.61
C PRO A 192 9.89 -25.69 10.23
N GLU A 193 10.75 -24.80 10.70
CA GLU A 193 12.19 -24.82 10.41
C GLU A 193 12.95 -24.71 11.73
N ALA A 194 13.22 -25.83 12.39
CA ALA A 194 13.73 -25.87 13.79
C ALA A 194 14.82 -24.84 14.10
N LYS A 195 15.92 -24.80 13.31
CA LYS A 195 17.02 -23.85 13.52
C LYS A 195 16.59 -22.38 13.39
N ARG A 196 15.71 -22.06 12.44
CA ARG A 196 15.21 -20.68 12.26
C ARG A 196 14.18 -20.34 13.33
N ASP A 197 13.34 -21.28 13.70
CA ASP A 197 12.33 -21.11 14.75
C ASP A 197 12.99 -20.89 16.12
N GLU A 198 14.11 -21.58 16.41
CA GLU A 198 14.94 -21.30 17.59
C GLU A 198 15.51 -19.88 17.57
N VAL A 199 15.99 -19.39 16.40
CA VAL A 199 16.45 -18.00 16.27
C VAL A 199 15.30 -17.02 16.54
N ARG A 200 14.11 -17.27 15.97
CA ARG A 200 12.92 -16.44 16.19
C ARG A 200 12.50 -16.44 17.66
N ALA A 201 12.49 -17.60 18.30
CA ALA A 201 12.15 -17.72 19.71
C ALA A 201 13.14 -16.94 20.60
N ARG A 202 14.45 -17.07 20.35
CA ARG A 202 15.47 -16.29 21.07
C ARG A 202 15.28 -14.78 20.94
N ARG A 203 14.78 -14.30 19.80
CA ARG A 203 14.58 -12.87 19.54
C ARG A 203 13.29 -12.31 20.13
N TYR A 204 12.18 -13.05 20.05
CA TYR A 204 10.85 -12.49 20.29
C TYR A 204 10.06 -13.15 21.41
N ALA A 205 10.36 -14.40 21.80
CA ALA A 205 9.48 -15.13 22.73
C ALA A 205 9.39 -14.44 24.09
N ALA A 206 10.49 -13.87 24.60
CA ALA A 206 10.49 -13.12 25.86
C ALA A 206 9.66 -11.83 25.77
N PHE A 207 9.68 -11.14 24.63
CA PHE A 207 8.86 -9.93 24.41
C PHE A 207 7.37 -10.24 24.26
N VAL A 208 7.02 -11.39 23.65
CA VAL A 208 5.63 -11.85 23.56
C VAL A 208 5.11 -12.27 24.94
N ALA A 209 5.94 -12.94 25.74
CA ALA A 209 5.60 -13.39 27.08
C ALA A 209 5.68 -12.28 28.17
N ASP A 210 6.10 -11.07 27.80
CA ASP A 210 6.11 -9.94 28.73
C ASP A 210 4.65 -9.60 29.10
N PRO A 211 4.26 -9.65 30.39
CA PRO A 211 2.89 -9.32 30.81
C PRO A 211 2.49 -7.87 30.47
N GLU A 212 3.46 -6.95 30.42
CA GLU A 212 3.24 -5.56 30.01
C GLU A 212 3.41 -5.34 28.51
N GLY A 213 3.79 -6.39 27.77
CA GLY A 213 3.96 -6.35 26.32
C GLY A 213 2.63 -6.15 25.56
N PRO A 214 2.68 -5.97 24.23
CA PRO A 214 1.49 -5.61 23.46
C PRO A 214 0.67 -6.83 22.98
N VAL A 215 1.23 -8.04 23.01
CA VAL A 215 0.62 -9.27 22.46
C VAL A 215 0.27 -10.24 23.58
N ARG A 216 -0.94 -10.81 23.51
CA ARG A 216 -1.48 -11.81 24.42
C ARG A 216 -0.95 -13.20 24.12
N ASP A 217 -0.02 -13.66 24.93
CA ASP A 217 0.52 -15.02 24.91
C ASP A 217 -0.45 -16.06 25.53
N ASP A 218 -1.45 -15.62 26.29
CA ASP A 218 -2.51 -16.47 26.85
C ASP A 218 -3.56 -16.94 25.82
N VAL A 219 -3.59 -16.31 24.65
CA VAL A 219 -4.59 -16.58 23.59
C VAL A 219 -4.05 -17.56 22.54
N LEU A 220 -2.77 -17.46 22.19
CA LEU A 220 -2.17 -18.27 21.13
C LEU A 220 -0.68 -18.52 21.39
N ASP A 221 -0.28 -19.80 21.35
CA ASP A 221 1.11 -20.20 21.55
C ASP A 221 2.06 -19.51 20.55
N PHE A 222 3.25 -19.14 21.03
CA PHE A 222 4.29 -18.48 20.22
C PHE A 222 4.60 -19.22 18.90
N GLY A 223 4.65 -20.56 18.92
CA GLY A 223 4.94 -21.36 17.73
C GLY A 223 3.88 -21.21 16.62
N LEU A 224 2.64 -20.89 16.99
CA LEU A 224 1.50 -20.65 16.08
C LEU A 224 1.48 -19.20 15.57
N LEU A 225 2.07 -18.25 16.33
CA LEU A 225 2.33 -16.87 15.89
C LEU A 225 3.40 -16.78 14.81
N LEU A 226 4.22 -17.82 14.62
CA LEU A 226 5.28 -17.83 13.58
C LEU A 226 4.77 -18.01 12.15
N ASP A 227 3.46 -18.23 11.95
CA ASP A 227 2.87 -18.26 10.61
C ASP A 227 2.57 -16.84 10.12
N GLU A 228 2.83 -16.60 8.82
CA GLU A 228 2.43 -15.34 8.21
C GLU A 228 0.92 -15.28 7.96
N PRO A 229 0.30 -14.10 8.10
CA PRO A 229 0.91 -12.79 8.38
C PRO A 229 1.09 -12.45 9.88
N LEU A 230 0.67 -13.32 10.81
CA LEU A 230 0.74 -13.04 12.25
C LEU A 230 2.18 -12.77 12.71
N TYR A 231 3.16 -13.46 12.13
CA TYR A 231 4.56 -13.26 12.48
C TYR A 231 5.05 -11.84 12.13
N GLN A 232 4.71 -11.31 10.97
CA GLN A 232 4.98 -9.92 10.60
C GLN A 232 4.35 -8.94 11.61
N LEU A 233 3.06 -9.13 11.90
CA LEU A 233 2.30 -8.26 12.80
C LEU A 233 2.86 -8.26 14.23
N VAL A 234 3.27 -9.43 14.75
CA VAL A 234 3.94 -9.55 16.06
C VAL A 234 5.20 -8.69 16.09
N ARG A 235 6.09 -8.84 15.10
CA ARG A 235 7.36 -8.12 15.10
C ARG A 235 7.14 -6.60 15.08
N GLN A 236 6.19 -6.13 14.28
CA GLN A 236 5.90 -4.71 14.11
C GLN A 236 5.26 -4.11 15.36
N GLN A 237 4.36 -4.84 16.00
CA GLN A 237 3.75 -4.38 17.24
C GLN A 237 4.72 -4.41 18.42
N LEU A 238 5.60 -5.41 18.49
CA LEU A 238 6.69 -5.42 19.47
C LEU A 238 7.64 -4.24 19.23
N LEU A 239 7.98 -3.94 17.97
CA LEU A 239 8.81 -2.77 17.64
C LEU A 239 8.13 -1.48 18.10
N ALA A 240 6.84 -1.31 17.81
CA ALA A 240 6.07 -0.15 18.27
C ALA A 240 6.13 0.02 19.81
N HIS A 241 5.95 -1.08 20.53
CA HIS A 241 5.97 -1.07 21.99
C HIS A 241 7.35 -0.69 22.57
N GLU A 242 8.44 -1.23 22.02
CA GLU A 242 9.79 -0.89 22.48
C GLU A 242 10.19 0.54 22.09
N LEU A 243 9.75 1.04 20.93
CA LEU A 243 9.94 2.44 20.55
C LEU A 243 9.19 3.40 21.50
N GLU A 244 7.97 3.05 21.90
CA GLU A 244 7.18 3.81 22.87
C GLU A 244 7.89 3.87 24.23
N LYS A 245 8.35 2.71 24.73
CA LYS A 245 9.12 2.62 25.99
C LYS A 245 10.43 3.41 25.97
N ALA A 246 11.09 3.45 24.83
CA ALA A 246 12.33 4.19 24.64
C ALA A 246 12.11 5.68 24.34
N SER A 247 10.86 6.14 24.19
CA SER A 247 10.51 7.47 23.72
C SER A 247 11.25 7.85 22.44
N ALA A 248 11.35 6.89 21.50
CA ALA A 248 12.03 7.10 20.22
C ALA A 248 11.38 8.27 19.46
N GLU A 249 12.21 9.12 18.84
CA GLU A 249 11.76 10.37 18.19
C GLU A 249 11.01 11.33 19.14
N GLY A 250 11.17 11.18 20.46
CA GLY A 250 10.41 11.94 21.46
C GLY A 250 8.94 11.53 21.56
N ALA A 251 8.54 10.41 20.94
CA ALA A 251 7.17 9.95 20.92
C ALA A 251 6.74 9.40 22.29
N SER A 252 5.60 9.90 22.77
CA SER A 252 4.91 9.40 23.97
C SER A 252 3.96 8.24 23.66
N THR A 253 3.65 8.03 22.39
CA THR A 253 2.79 6.97 21.87
C THR A 253 3.28 6.55 20.50
N VAL A 254 3.26 5.24 20.24
CA VAL A 254 3.58 4.67 18.93
C VAL A 254 2.38 3.84 18.44
N ARG A 255 1.95 4.10 17.20
CA ARG A 255 0.81 3.42 16.58
C ARG A 255 1.24 2.66 15.35
N VAL A 256 0.64 1.51 15.11
CA VAL A 256 0.79 0.76 13.87
C VAL A 256 -0.43 1.04 12.98
N LEU A 257 -0.19 1.57 11.78
CA LEU A 257 -1.18 1.76 10.73
C LEU A 257 -1.01 0.65 9.70
N HIS A 258 -2.00 -0.20 9.56
CA HIS A 258 -1.99 -1.30 8.59
C HIS A 258 -2.86 -0.93 7.39
N VAL A 259 -2.21 -0.56 6.29
CA VAL A 259 -2.86 -0.27 5.02
C VAL A 259 -3.20 -1.59 4.33
N LEU A 260 -4.50 -1.89 4.23
CA LEU A 260 -4.99 -3.14 3.66
C LEU A 260 -6.34 -2.91 2.98
N SER A 261 -6.45 -3.31 1.71
CA SER A 261 -7.76 -3.32 1.05
C SER A 261 -8.70 -4.35 1.69
N PRO A 262 -9.92 -3.97 2.10
CA PRO A 262 -10.91 -4.94 2.59
C PRO A 262 -11.31 -5.96 1.50
N ALA A 263 -11.09 -5.63 0.22
CA ALA A 263 -11.34 -6.55 -0.88
C ALA A 263 -10.31 -7.68 -0.99
N ASN A 264 -9.14 -7.58 -0.33
CA ASN A 264 -8.15 -8.66 -0.30
C ASN A 264 -8.52 -9.76 0.71
N VAL A 265 -9.60 -10.48 0.39
CA VAL A 265 -10.08 -11.62 1.19
C VAL A 265 -9.07 -12.77 1.29
N ALA A 266 -8.11 -12.85 0.36
CA ALA A 266 -7.06 -13.88 0.40
C ALA A 266 -6.04 -13.60 1.52
N TYR A 267 -5.67 -12.34 1.73
CA TYR A 267 -4.94 -11.94 2.93
C TYR A 267 -5.75 -12.26 4.18
N GLN A 268 -7.02 -11.85 4.25
CA GLN A 268 -7.87 -12.07 5.42
C GLN A 268 -8.08 -13.56 5.75
N GLY A 269 -8.08 -14.42 4.74
CA GLY A 269 -8.17 -15.88 4.89
C GLY A 269 -6.84 -16.58 5.21
N SER A 270 -5.74 -15.84 5.41
CA SER A 270 -4.40 -16.39 5.69
C SER A 270 -4.26 -16.89 7.14
N LEU A 271 -5.20 -17.72 7.57
CA LEU A 271 -5.24 -18.41 8.87
C LEU A 271 -5.11 -19.92 8.62
N PRO A 272 -3.88 -20.43 8.39
CA PRO A 272 -3.68 -21.82 7.99
C PRO A 272 -4.00 -22.86 9.07
N ARG A 273 -4.12 -22.47 10.35
CA ARG A 273 -4.33 -23.40 11.48
C ARG A 273 -5.73 -23.32 12.07
N ALA A 274 -6.20 -24.43 12.66
CA ALA A 274 -7.53 -24.49 13.26
C ALA A 274 -7.60 -23.63 14.53
N GLU A 275 -6.50 -23.61 15.29
CA GLU A 275 -6.30 -22.84 16.51
C GLU A 275 -6.40 -21.33 16.24
N GLN A 276 -5.81 -20.87 15.14
CA GLN A 276 -5.94 -19.48 14.69
C GLN A 276 -7.40 -19.15 14.32
N ARG A 277 -8.08 -20.03 13.58
CA ARG A 277 -9.49 -19.84 13.20
C ARG A 277 -10.47 -19.92 14.37
N ALA A 278 -10.10 -20.62 15.44
CA ALA A 278 -10.90 -20.64 16.66
C ALA A 278 -10.91 -19.27 17.35
N ILE A 279 -9.89 -18.43 17.12
CA ILE A 279 -9.83 -17.07 17.65
C ILE A 279 -10.68 -16.11 16.82
N GLY A 280 -10.74 -16.24 15.48
CA GLY A 280 -11.47 -15.32 14.61
C GLY A 280 -11.56 -15.80 13.17
N GLY A 281 -12.50 -15.23 12.41
CA GLY A 281 -12.76 -15.61 11.01
C GLY A 281 -11.82 -14.97 10.00
N THR A 282 -11.15 -13.88 10.38
CA THR A 282 -10.22 -13.12 9.52
C THR A 282 -8.91 -12.82 10.24
N VAL A 283 -7.83 -12.57 9.49
CA VAL A 283 -6.55 -12.12 10.05
C VAL A 283 -6.75 -10.88 10.92
N SER A 284 -7.52 -9.90 10.47
CA SER A 284 -7.80 -8.69 11.25
C SER A 284 -8.51 -9.00 12.57
N GLU A 285 -9.53 -9.86 12.58
CA GLU A 285 -10.22 -10.25 13.82
C GLU A 285 -9.31 -11.00 14.78
N VAL A 286 -8.52 -11.96 14.27
CA VAL A 286 -7.56 -12.72 15.09
C VAL A 286 -6.54 -11.77 15.69
N TRP A 287 -5.97 -10.88 14.87
CA TRP A 287 -4.96 -9.93 15.33
C TRP A 287 -5.49 -8.99 16.41
N GLN A 288 -6.68 -8.41 16.22
CA GLN A 288 -7.31 -7.55 17.22
C GLN A 288 -7.54 -8.26 18.57
N ARG A 289 -7.89 -9.55 18.56
CA ARG A 289 -8.05 -10.36 19.79
C ARG A 289 -6.74 -10.74 20.47
N LEU A 290 -5.63 -10.74 19.71
CA LEU A 290 -4.28 -11.00 20.21
C LEU A 290 -3.63 -9.75 20.83
N LEU A 291 -4.16 -8.55 20.62
CA LEU A 291 -3.60 -7.32 21.19
C LEU A 291 -4.12 -7.05 22.60
N ARG A 292 -3.23 -6.64 23.52
CA ARG A 292 -3.63 -6.10 24.84
C ARG A 292 -4.22 -4.69 24.72
N SER A 293 -3.69 -3.90 23.79
CA SER A 293 -4.12 -2.53 23.49
C SER A 293 -4.53 -2.40 22.02
N PRO A 294 -5.70 -2.91 21.62
CA PRO A 294 -6.13 -2.97 20.22
C PRO A 294 -6.18 -1.59 19.52
N TYR A 295 -6.42 -0.52 20.26
CA TYR A 295 -6.43 0.86 19.77
C TYR A 295 -5.03 1.39 19.33
N ARG A 296 -3.94 0.65 19.61
CA ARG A 296 -2.59 0.95 19.10
C ARG A 296 -2.37 0.41 17.68
N PHE A 297 -3.32 -0.34 17.13
CA PHE A 297 -3.28 -0.88 15.78
C PHE A 297 -4.52 -0.43 15.00
N LEU A 298 -4.32 0.39 13.97
CA LEU A 298 -5.38 0.94 13.14
C LEU A 298 -5.29 0.34 11.74
N THR A 299 -6.44 0.10 11.11
CA THR A 299 -6.50 -0.31 9.70
C THR A 299 -6.85 0.90 8.86
N VAL A 300 -6.15 1.08 7.75
CA VAL A 300 -6.37 2.17 6.78
C VAL A 300 -6.81 1.54 5.46
N ASP A 301 -7.96 1.94 4.93
CA ASP A 301 -8.39 1.53 3.58
C ASP A 301 -7.53 2.27 2.54
N PRO A 302 -6.84 1.58 1.63
CA PRO A 302 -5.99 2.22 0.62
C PRO A 302 -6.75 3.16 -0.32
N ARG A 303 -8.09 3.13 -0.35
CA ARG A 303 -8.91 4.09 -1.10
C ARG A 303 -8.65 5.55 -0.75
N VAL A 304 -8.18 5.85 0.47
CA VAL A 304 -7.76 7.22 0.82
C VAL A 304 -6.67 7.75 -0.12
N PHE A 305 -5.80 6.88 -0.62
CA PHE A 305 -4.72 7.27 -1.54
C PHE A 305 -5.19 7.41 -2.99
N HIS A 306 -6.45 7.10 -3.32
CA HIS A 306 -6.98 7.29 -4.67
C HIS A 306 -7.31 8.77 -4.95
N ASP A 307 -7.43 9.60 -3.91
CA ASP A 307 -7.59 11.04 -4.06
C ASP A 307 -6.29 11.66 -4.63
N PRO A 308 -6.33 12.32 -5.80
CA PRO A 308 -5.17 13.00 -6.37
C PRO A 308 -4.56 14.09 -5.47
N GLU A 309 -5.36 14.70 -4.58
CA GLU A 309 -4.87 15.66 -3.59
C GLU A 309 -4.04 15.00 -2.49
N VAL A 310 -4.27 13.71 -2.23
CA VAL A 310 -3.45 12.89 -1.34
C VAL A 310 -2.20 12.40 -2.09
N THR A 311 -2.36 11.82 -3.27
CA THR A 311 -1.26 11.24 -4.07
C THR A 311 -1.06 11.96 -5.40
N SER A 312 -1.66 11.46 -6.47
CA SER A 312 -1.62 12.02 -7.83
C SER A 312 -2.73 11.40 -8.68
N ARG A 313 -3.03 12.05 -9.80
CA ARG A 313 -3.93 11.49 -10.81
C ARG A 313 -3.40 10.15 -11.35
N GLU A 314 -2.09 10.04 -11.57
CA GLU A 314 -1.48 8.81 -12.12
C GLU A 314 -1.56 7.64 -11.13
N TYR A 315 -1.42 7.91 -9.82
CA TYR A 315 -1.63 6.91 -8.77
C TYR A 315 -3.07 6.40 -8.80
N ALA A 316 -4.03 7.33 -8.87
CA ALA A 316 -5.45 7.01 -8.93
C ALA A 316 -5.77 6.16 -10.17
N LEU A 317 -5.30 6.55 -11.36
CA LEU A 317 -5.49 5.79 -12.60
C LEU A 317 -4.89 4.38 -12.55
N ARG A 318 -3.82 4.19 -11.78
CA ARG A 318 -3.16 2.88 -11.67
C ARG A 318 -3.85 1.96 -10.68
N TYR A 319 -4.33 2.49 -9.55
CA TYR A 319 -4.71 1.68 -8.40
C TYR A 319 -6.19 1.76 -8.04
N ALA A 320 -6.93 2.79 -8.46
CA ALA A 320 -8.34 2.93 -8.12
C ALA A 320 -9.23 1.93 -8.86
N ASP A 321 -10.32 1.52 -8.21
CA ASP A 321 -11.27 0.53 -8.71
C ASP A 321 -12.36 1.11 -9.61
N ASP A 322 -12.47 2.44 -9.68
CA ASP A 322 -13.45 3.22 -10.43
C ASP A 322 -12.84 3.87 -11.69
N VAL A 323 -11.82 3.24 -12.29
CA VAL A 323 -11.15 3.72 -13.52
C VAL A 323 -11.71 2.99 -14.72
N TYR A 324 -12.13 3.76 -15.73
CA TYR A 324 -12.60 3.24 -17.02
C TYR A 324 -11.54 3.48 -18.09
N PHE A 325 -11.17 2.42 -18.80
CA PHE A 325 -10.13 2.48 -19.84
C PHE A 325 -10.69 2.52 -21.26
N ASP A 326 -11.96 2.12 -21.42
CA ASP A 326 -12.70 2.13 -22.66
C ASP A 326 -14.21 2.08 -22.37
N GLN A 327 -15.01 2.10 -23.43
CA GLN A 327 -16.48 2.06 -23.35
C GLN A 327 -17.01 0.76 -22.72
N ALA A 328 -16.36 -0.38 -22.97
CA ALA A 328 -16.82 -1.66 -22.42
C ALA A 328 -16.59 -1.70 -20.90
N ASP A 329 -15.46 -1.14 -20.44
CA ASP A 329 -15.17 -0.97 -19.03
C ASP A 329 -16.15 -0.04 -18.34
N LEU A 330 -16.51 1.08 -18.98
CA LEU A 330 -17.50 2.02 -18.45
C LEU A 330 -18.86 1.36 -18.26
N VAL A 331 -19.38 0.70 -19.29
CA VAL A 331 -20.67 -0.01 -19.24
C VAL A 331 -20.66 -1.10 -18.17
N ALA A 332 -19.60 -1.91 -18.11
CA ALA A 332 -19.49 -2.98 -17.14
C ALA A 332 -19.33 -2.47 -15.70
N GLY A 333 -18.57 -1.39 -15.50
CA GLY A 333 -18.25 -0.87 -14.17
C GLY A 333 -19.36 -0.02 -13.55
N LEU A 334 -20.18 0.65 -14.37
CA LEU A 334 -21.40 1.35 -13.94
C LEU A 334 -22.66 0.47 -13.99
N GLU A 335 -22.51 -0.82 -14.29
CA GLU A 335 -23.62 -1.78 -14.41
C GLU A 335 -24.72 -1.34 -15.40
N LEU A 336 -24.33 -0.66 -16.47
CA LEU A 336 -25.24 -0.18 -17.53
C LEU A 336 -25.60 -1.32 -18.48
N ALA A 337 -26.80 -1.30 -19.08
CA ALA A 337 -27.16 -2.27 -20.11
C ALA A 337 -26.52 -1.91 -21.47
N ALA A 338 -26.44 -0.61 -21.76
CA ALA A 338 -25.71 -0.05 -22.87
C ALA A 338 -25.13 1.32 -22.51
N VAL A 339 -24.19 1.84 -23.30
CA VAL A 339 -23.61 3.16 -23.03
C VAL A 339 -24.61 4.30 -23.16
N SER A 340 -25.69 4.09 -23.91
CA SER A 340 -26.80 5.04 -24.02
C SER A 340 -27.44 5.33 -22.67
N ASP A 341 -27.35 4.40 -21.72
CA ASP A 341 -27.97 4.52 -20.41
C ASP A 341 -27.12 5.40 -19.46
N LEU A 342 -25.95 5.86 -19.90
CA LEU A 342 -25.10 6.77 -19.14
C LEU A 342 -25.75 8.14 -18.95
N GLU A 343 -26.50 8.60 -19.94
CA GLU A 343 -27.26 9.84 -19.90
C GLU A 343 -28.29 9.79 -18.77
N ASP A 344 -29.08 8.71 -18.70
CA ASP A 344 -30.06 8.49 -17.63
C ASP A 344 -29.42 8.49 -16.23
N LEU A 345 -28.23 7.91 -16.09
CA LEU A 345 -27.48 7.90 -14.83
C LEU A 345 -27.06 9.31 -14.43
N LEU A 346 -26.47 10.09 -15.34
CA LEU A 346 -26.02 11.45 -15.06
C LEU A 346 -27.19 12.41 -14.82
N TYR A 347 -28.32 12.20 -15.50
CA TYR A 347 -29.56 12.93 -15.26
C TYR A 347 -30.12 12.67 -13.86
N ALA A 348 -30.16 11.40 -13.45
CA ALA A 348 -30.70 11.01 -12.15
C ALA A 348 -29.81 11.44 -10.97
N GLU A 349 -28.49 11.42 -11.14
CA GLU A 349 -27.54 11.56 -10.03
C GLU A 349 -26.83 12.92 -9.96
N GLU A 350 -26.67 13.62 -11.09
CA GLU A 350 -25.87 14.84 -11.16
C GLU A 350 -26.64 16.07 -11.70
N ASP A 351 -27.94 15.94 -11.99
CA ASP A 351 -28.81 17.00 -12.55
C ASP A 351 -28.28 17.60 -13.87
N PHE A 352 -27.55 16.78 -14.64
CA PHE A 352 -27.13 17.13 -15.98
C PHE A 352 -28.36 17.09 -16.92
N ASP A 353 -28.50 18.00 -17.89
CA ASP A 353 -29.63 18.06 -18.85
C ASP A 353 -29.10 18.29 -20.28
N GLY A 354 -28.05 17.54 -20.63
CA GLY A 354 -27.38 17.61 -21.93
C GLY A 354 -27.09 16.23 -22.52
N ASP A 355 -26.78 16.18 -23.82
CA ASP A 355 -26.52 14.92 -24.51
C ASP A 355 -25.20 14.29 -24.03
N VAL A 356 -25.16 12.97 -23.96
CA VAL A 356 -23.95 12.20 -23.60
C VAL A 356 -23.54 11.30 -24.76
N VAL A 357 -22.32 11.51 -25.28
CA VAL A 357 -21.79 10.72 -26.40
C VAL A 357 -20.52 10.00 -25.97
N ALA A 358 -20.58 8.67 -25.85
CA ALA A 358 -19.40 7.85 -25.64
C ALA A 358 -18.79 7.41 -26.98
N SER A 359 -17.46 7.46 -27.06
CA SER A 359 -16.67 7.09 -28.24
C SER A 359 -15.45 6.25 -27.83
N ALA A 360 -14.61 5.90 -28.80
CA ALA A 360 -13.34 5.21 -28.51
C ALA A 360 -12.35 6.11 -27.74
N ASP A 361 -12.50 7.44 -27.83
CA ASP A 361 -11.56 8.39 -27.23
C ASP A 361 -11.98 8.81 -25.81
N GLY A 362 -13.25 8.63 -25.45
CA GLY A 362 -13.78 9.07 -24.16
C GLY A 362 -15.28 9.29 -24.16
N VAL A 363 -15.76 10.00 -23.13
CA VAL A 363 -17.15 10.45 -22.99
C VAL A 363 -17.23 11.95 -23.19
N GLU A 364 -18.04 12.39 -24.16
CA GLU A 364 -18.32 13.80 -24.42
C GLU A 364 -19.66 14.18 -23.79
N LEU A 365 -19.64 15.19 -22.92
CA LEU A 365 -20.84 15.80 -22.34
C LEU A 365 -21.18 17.08 -23.11
N ILE A 366 -22.38 17.16 -23.66
CA ILE A 366 -22.79 18.22 -24.58
C ILE A 366 -23.94 19.03 -23.97
N LEU A 367 -23.70 20.31 -23.70
CA LEU A 367 -24.72 21.24 -23.25
C LEU A 367 -24.97 22.33 -24.31
N GLY A 368 -26.15 22.30 -24.93
CA GLY A 368 -26.54 23.22 -26.00
C GLY A 368 -25.72 23.04 -27.28
N ARG A 369 -24.62 23.78 -27.44
CA ARG A 369 -23.71 23.70 -28.61
C ARG A 369 -22.26 23.43 -28.25
N VAL A 370 -21.97 23.25 -26.95
CA VAL A 370 -20.62 23.06 -26.44
C VAL A 370 -20.50 21.63 -25.94
N GLY A 371 -19.55 20.89 -26.50
CA GLY A 371 -19.16 19.56 -26.04
C GLY A 371 -17.84 19.62 -25.27
N THR A 372 -17.77 18.90 -24.15
CA THR A 372 -16.52 18.72 -23.39
C THR A 372 -16.18 17.23 -23.32
N LEU A 373 -15.05 16.85 -23.91
CA LEU A 373 -14.58 15.47 -23.94
C LEU A 373 -13.75 15.14 -22.68
N LEU A 374 -14.19 14.12 -21.95
CA LEU A 374 -13.40 13.44 -20.92
C LEU A 374 -12.76 12.18 -21.53
N GLY A 375 -11.46 12.27 -21.83
CA GLY A 375 -10.72 11.21 -22.51
C GLY A 375 -10.39 10.01 -21.61
N TYR A 376 -10.40 8.80 -22.18
CA TYR A 376 -9.93 7.61 -21.48
C TYR A 376 -8.40 7.61 -21.25
N PRO A 377 -7.89 6.99 -20.17
CA PRO A 377 -8.66 6.54 -19.01
C PRO A 377 -9.04 7.71 -18.09
N PHE A 378 -10.20 7.58 -17.44
CA PHE A 378 -10.69 8.51 -16.42
C PHE A 378 -11.35 7.76 -15.26
N ARG A 379 -11.47 8.43 -14.12
CA ARG A 379 -12.21 7.96 -12.95
C ARG A 379 -13.66 8.35 -13.01
N GLU A 380 -14.54 7.54 -12.45
CA GLU A 380 -15.96 7.85 -12.29
C GLU A 380 -16.19 9.25 -11.68
N GLN A 381 -15.42 9.60 -10.64
CA GLN A 381 -15.50 10.91 -10.01
C GLN A 381 -15.14 12.07 -10.95
N GLU A 382 -14.23 11.89 -11.91
CA GLU A 382 -13.90 12.91 -12.92
C GLU A 382 -15.11 13.16 -13.83
N LEU A 383 -15.80 12.09 -14.26
CA LEU A 383 -17.01 12.20 -15.08
C LEU A 383 -18.14 12.93 -14.34
N ARG A 384 -18.41 12.53 -13.10
CA ARG A 384 -19.45 13.14 -12.25
C ARG A 384 -19.16 14.60 -11.96
N THR A 385 -17.91 14.94 -11.68
CA THR A 385 -17.50 16.32 -11.41
C THR A 385 -17.68 17.19 -12.65
N LEU A 386 -17.26 16.70 -13.83
CA LEU A 386 -17.48 17.42 -15.08
C LEU A 386 -18.98 17.63 -15.36
N ALA A 387 -19.81 16.62 -15.13
CA ALA A 387 -21.27 16.73 -15.30
C ALA A 387 -21.85 17.84 -14.41
N ARG A 388 -21.50 17.87 -13.11
CA ARG A 388 -21.94 18.91 -12.17
C ARG A 388 -21.46 20.31 -12.55
N GLU A 389 -20.21 20.44 -12.99
CA GLU A 389 -19.64 21.73 -13.42
C GLU A 389 -20.32 22.29 -14.66
N LEU A 390 -20.78 21.43 -15.57
CA LEU A 390 -21.54 21.85 -16.74
C LEU A 390 -23.00 22.17 -16.41
N ALA A 391 -23.58 21.52 -15.41
CA ALA A 391 -24.95 21.76 -14.96
C ALA A 391 -25.12 23.04 -14.12
N SER A 392 -24.05 23.50 -13.44
CA SER A 392 -24.02 24.74 -12.65
C SER A 392 -23.85 26.01 -13.49
#